data_AF-A0A2P9H4C3-F1
#
_entry.id   AF-A0A2P9H4C3-F1
#
_cell.length_a   1.000
_cell.length_b   1.000
_cell.length_c   1.000
_cell.angle_alpha   90.00
_cell.angle_beta   90.00
_cell.angle_gamma   90.00
#
_symmetry.space_group_name_H-M   'P 1'
#
loop_
_entity.id
_entity.type
_entity.pdbx_description
1 polymer ?
#
loop_
_entity_poly.entity_id
_entity_poly.type
_entity_poly.pdbx_seq_one_letter_code
_entity_poly.pdbx_strand_id
1 'polypeptide(L)'
;MTAILNHIRSLEAYVERNGARLVRTSLPECVHGRVSRDLITLRAGLTPEQELLTLVHELAHWLAHRGVRPDLYCTVCEYEAEAVEALVMARLGLSRPGLDPADVGRDSPTDGLLLASVARVVWASSRICGALGLEAQRLASEPQASVHIEAAAGKEIVLEYKQHGMSDFLGSPQAL
;
A
#
# COMPACT_ATOMS: atom_id res chain seq x y z
N MET A 1 -10.19 18.88 -1.05
CA MET A 1 -11.24 18.59 -0.04
C MET A 1 -12.40 17.74 -0.57
N THR A 2 -13.12 18.12 -1.63
CA THR A 2 -14.29 17.35 -2.13
C THR A 2 -13.95 15.91 -2.55
N ALA A 3 -12.79 15.70 -3.18
CA ALA A 3 -12.31 14.36 -3.55
C ALA A 3 -12.06 13.46 -2.34
N ILE A 4 -11.37 13.96 -1.30
CA ILE A 4 -11.07 13.20 -0.07
C ILE A 4 -12.36 12.77 0.64
N LEU A 5 -13.33 13.68 0.76
CA LEU A 5 -14.63 13.35 1.36
C LEU A 5 -15.42 12.32 0.52
N ASN A 6 -15.27 12.35 -0.81
CA ASN A 6 -15.83 11.30 -1.67
C ASN A 6 -15.15 9.95 -1.41
N HIS A 7 -13.82 9.92 -1.30
CA HIS A 7 -13.07 8.70 -1.00
C HIS A 7 -13.46 8.09 0.35
N ILE A 8 -13.58 8.92 1.39
CA ILE A 8 -14.08 8.50 2.70
C ILE A 8 -15.45 7.85 2.53
N ARG A 9 -16.44 8.55 1.96
CA ARG A 9 -17.78 7.99 1.74
C ARG A 9 -17.79 6.67 0.97
N SER A 10 -16.96 6.54 -0.06
CA SER A 10 -16.83 5.29 -0.81
C SER A 10 -16.34 4.13 0.05
N LEU A 11 -15.36 4.39 0.93
CA LEU A 11 -14.84 3.40 1.88
C LEU A 11 -15.86 3.08 2.97
N GLU A 12 -16.62 4.06 3.48
CA GLU A 12 -17.70 3.80 4.44
C GLU A 12 -18.75 2.86 3.85
N ALA A 13 -19.23 3.19 2.65
CA ALA A 13 -20.21 2.37 1.96
C ALA A 13 -19.64 0.97 1.64
N TYR A 14 -18.34 0.86 1.38
CA TYR A 14 -17.67 -0.43 1.23
C TYR A 14 -17.67 -1.22 2.55
N VAL A 15 -17.29 -0.60 3.67
CA VAL A 15 -17.27 -1.22 5.01
C VAL A 15 -18.64 -1.81 5.36
N GLU A 16 -19.70 -0.99 5.25
CA GLU A 16 -21.06 -1.40 5.58
C GLU A 16 -21.55 -2.55 4.71
N ARG A 17 -21.32 -2.47 3.40
CA ARG A 17 -21.74 -3.50 2.44
C ARG A 17 -21.04 -4.84 2.64
N ASN A 18 -19.87 -4.83 3.28
CA ASN A 18 -19.09 -6.05 3.59
C ASN A 18 -19.27 -6.51 5.04
N GLY A 19 -20.24 -5.95 5.78
CA GLY A 19 -20.68 -6.45 7.08
C GLY A 19 -19.95 -5.88 8.29
N ALA A 20 -19.10 -4.87 8.11
CA ALA A 20 -18.53 -4.11 9.22
C ALA A 20 -19.29 -2.81 9.47
N ARG A 21 -19.12 -2.27 10.67
CA ARG A 21 -19.64 -0.97 11.07
C ARG A 21 -18.48 0.00 11.26
N LEU A 22 -18.65 1.22 10.76
CA LEU A 22 -17.73 2.32 11.03
C LEU A 22 -18.35 3.28 12.03
N VAL A 23 -17.60 3.66 13.06
CA VAL A 23 -18.03 4.66 14.04
C VAL A 23 -16.93 5.69 14.29
N ARG A 24 -17.33 6.93 14.54
CA ARG A 24 -16.44 8.02 14.99
C ARG A 24 -16.74 8.32 16.44
N THR A 25 -15.75 8.22 17.33
CA THR A 25 -15.94 8.41 18.77
C THR A 25 -14.68 8.95 19.45
N SER A 26 -14.75 9.25 20.75
CA SER A 26 -13.56 9.62 21.52
C SER A 26 -12.62 8.43 21.68
N LEU A 27 -11.36 8.64 21.31
CA LEU A 27 -10.25 7.71 21.52
C LEU A 27 -9.11 8.46 22.24
N PRO A 28 -8.19 7.75 22.91
CA PRO A 28 -6.99 8.38 23.47
C PRO A 28 -6.23 9.21 22.43
N GLU A 29 -5.52 10.25 22.88
CA GLU A 29 -4.83 11.21 21.99
C GLU A 29 -3.74 10.56 21.11
N CYS A 30 -3.18 9.43 21.53
CA CYS A 30 -2.21 8.68 20.73
C CYS A 30 -2.85 7.67 19.76
N VAL A 31 -4.17 7.52 19.75
CA VAL A 31 -4.89 6.51 18.95
C VAL A 31 -5.80 7.20 17.95
N HIS A 32 -5.50 7.04 16.66
CA HIS A 32 -6.33 7.59 15.57
C HIS A 32 -7.48 6.66 15.19
N GLY A 33 -7.25 5.34 15.23
CA GLY A 33 -8.24 4.34 14.91
C GLY A 33 -8.01 3.05 15.68
N ARG A 34 -8.99 2.15 15.58
CA ARG A 34 -8.84 0.75 15.98
C ARG A 34 -9.87 -0.13 15.29
N VAL A 35 -9.51 -1.39 15.08
CA VAL A 35 -10.43 -2.46 14.68
C VAL A 35 -10.71 -3.41 15.83
N SER A 36 -11.96 -3.81 16.00
CA SER A 36 -12.36 -4.93 16.85
C SER A 36 -13.45 -5.73 16.16
N ARG A 37 -13.11 -6.95 15.70
CA ARG A 37 -14.01 -7.82 14.92
C ARG A 37 -14.60 -7.06 13.72
N ASP A 38 -15.90 -6.82 13.69
CA ASP A 38 -16.63 -6.14 12.62
C ASP A 38 -16.90 -4.66 12.93
N LEU A 39 -16.15 -4.07 13.86
CA LEU A 39 -16.25 -2.67 14.22
C LEU A 39 -14.93 -1.95 13.94
N ILE A 40 -14.98 -0.99 13.03
CA ILE A 40 -13.91 -0.01 12.79
C ILE A 40 -14.27 1.27 13.56
N THR A 41 -13.36 1.74 14.40
CA THR A 41 -13.54 2.96 15.19
C THR A 41 -12.48 3.96 14.77
N LEU A 42 -12.89 5.17 14.38
CA LEU A 42 -11.99 6.30 14.16
C LEU A 42 -12.17 7.33 15.27
N ARG A 43 -11.10 8.06 15.59
CA ARG A 43 -11.17 9.18 16.51
C ARG A 43 -12.00 10.31 15.88
N ALA A 44 -12.91 10.87 16.67
CA ALA A 44 -13.67 12.05 16.25
C ALA A 44 -12.76 13.29 16.14
N GLY A 45 -13.03 14.17 15.18
CA GLY A 45 -12.32 15.45 15.02
C GLY A 45 -11.00 15.37 14.24
N LEU A 46 -10.69 14.25 13.60
CA LEU A 46 -9.59 14.16 12.64
C LEU A 46 -9.85 15.07 11.44
N THR A 47 -8.79 15.61 10.83
CA THR A 47 -8.93 16.28 9.53
C THR A 47 -9.33 15.27 8.46
N PRO A 48 -9.93 15.68 7.33
CA PRO A 48 -10.30 14.75 6.26
C PRO A 48 -9.13 13.89 5.77
N GLU A 49 -7.92 14.44 5.70
CA GLU A 49 -6.70 13.72 5.31
C GLU A 49 -6.35 12.65 6.35
N GLN A 50 -6.33 13.02 7.63
CA GLN A 50 -6.05 12.10 8.73
C GLN A 50 -7.11 11.00 8.84
N GLU A 51 -8.38 11.36 8.64
CA GLU A 51 -9.50 10.43 8.69
C GLU A 51 -9.41 9.41 7.54
N LEU A 52 -9.13 9.87 6.32
CA LEU A 52 -8.92 8.98 5.18
C LEU A 52 -7.74 8.03 5.42
N LEU A 53 -6.60 8.57 5.87
CA LEU A 53 -5.39 7.79 6.16
C LEU A 53 -5.68 6.70 7.19
N THR A 54 -6.26 7.11 8.32
CA THR A 54 -6.62 6.20 9.41
C THR A 54 -7.64 5.16 8.95
N LEU A 55 -8.66 5.56 8.19
CA LEU A 55 -9.65 4.62 7.65
C LEU A 55 -9.01 3.57 6.74
N VAL A 56 -8.05 3.95 5.89
CA VAL A 56 -7.32 2.99 5.06
C VAL A 56 -6.51 2.02 5.92
N HIS A 57 -5.79 2.52 6.94
CA HIS A 57 -5.00 1.70 7.87
C HIS A 57 -5.88 0.68 8.61
N GLU A 58 -6.96 1.14 9.24
CA GLU A 58 -7.88 0.25 9.96
C GLU A 58 -8.59 -0.72 9.01
N LEU A 59 -8.93 -0.29 7.79
CA LEU A 59 -9.52 -1.17 6.80
C LEU A 59 -8.55 -2.26 6.35
N ALA A 60 -7.24 -1.97 6.28
CA ALA A 60 -6.20 -2.97 6.03
C ALA A 60 -6.18 -4.03 7.13
N HIS A 61 -6.20 -3.62 8.40
CA HIS A 61 -6.32 -4.55 9.53
C HIS A 61 -7.60 -5.39 9.47
N TRP A 62 -8.74 -4.75 9.22
CA TRP A 62 -10.01 -5.46 9.14
C TRP A 62 -10.03 -6.46 7.99
N LEU A 63 -9.45 -6.14 6.83
CA LEU A 63 -9.42 -7.03 5.68
C LEU A 63 -8.42 -8.18 5.88
N ALA A 64 -7.18 -7.86 6.24
CA ALA A 64 -6.07 -8.80 6.21
C ALA A 64 -5.87 -9.57 7.52
N HIS A 65 -6.26 -8.99 8.66
CA HIS A 65 -5.92 -9.51 9.98
C HIS A 65 -7.15 -9.88 10.84
N ARG A 66 -8.39 -9.70 10.34
CA ARG A 66 -9.58 -10.16 11.07
C ARG A 66 -9.51 -11.67 11.34
N GLY A 67 -9.63 -12.07 12.60
CA GLY A 67 -9.61 -13.48 13.00
C GLY A 67 -8.23 -14.14 13.01
N VAL A 68 -7.15 -13.38 12.76
CA VAL A 68 -5.78 -13.84 13.00
C VAL A 68 -5.60 -14.08 14.51
N ARG A 69 -5.00 -15.22 14.87
CA ARG A 69 -4.77 -15.56 16.28
C ARG A 69 -3.74 -14.61 16.90
N PRO A 70 -3.80 -14.33 18.21
CA PRO A 70 -2.92 -13.36 18.90
C PRO A 70 -1.41 -13.64 18.78
N ASP A 71 -1.04 -14.82 18.30
CA ASP A 71 0.30 -15.34 18.06
C ASP A 71 0.94 -14.84 16.75
N LEU A 72 0.20 -14.16 15.86
CA LEU A 72 0.82 -13.43 14.75
C LEU A 72 1.44 -12.14 15.27
N TYR A 73 2.71 -11.89 14.91
CA TYR A 73 3.48 -10.75 15.39
C TYR A 73 2.75 -9.43 15.07
N CYS A 74 2.21 -8.78 16.11
CA CYS A 74 1.51 -7.50 16.02
C CYS A 74 2.26 -6.49 15.14
N THR A 75 3.58 -6.44 15.30
CA THR A 75 4.49 -5.61 14.50
C THR A 75 4.40 -5.88 12.99
N VAL A 76 4.28 -7.13 12.55
CA VAL A 76 4.13 -7.46 11.12
C VAL A 76 2.78 -6.98 10.60
N CYS A 77 1.71 -7.14 11.38
CA CYS A 77 0.39 -6.63 11.03
C CYS A 77 0.38 -5.10 10.86
N GLU A 78 1.10 -4.38 11.71
CA GLU A 78 1.25 -2.92 11.58
C GLU A 78 2.02 -2.56 10.31
N TYR A 79 3.17 -3.19 10.04
CA TYR A 79 3.93 -2.93 8.81
C TYR A 79 3.14 -3.24 7.55
N GLU A 80 2.32 -4.28 7.55
CA GLU A 80 1.44 -4.60 6.43
C GLU A 80 0.36 -3.53 6.23
N ALA A 81 -0.26 -3.04 7.31
CA ALA A 81 -1.25 -1.98 7.22
C ALA A 81 -0.63 -0.66 6.73
N GLU A 82 0.56 -0.30 7.21
CA GLU A 82 1.31 0.87 6.75
C GLU A 82 1.72 0.73 5.26
N ALA A 83 2.11 -0.46 4.81
CA ALA A 83 2.41 -0.71 3.41
C ALA A 83 1.16 -0.55 2.52
N VAL A 84 0.00 -1.03 2.97
CA VAL A 84 -1.28 -0.82 2.29
C VAL A 84 -1.63 0.67 2.23
N GLU A 85 -1.45 1.39 3.34
CA GLU A 85 -1.65 2.84 3.42
C GLU A 85 -0.80 3.55 2.35
N ALA A 86 0.51 3.30 2.33
CA ALA A 86 1.43 3.92 1.38
C ALA A 86 1.02 3.65 -0.09
N LEU A 87 0.64 2.42 -0.42
CA LEU A 87 0.21 2.05 -1.78
C LEU A 87 -1.09 2.74 -2.19
N VAL A 88 -2.08 2.80 -1.30
CA VAL A 88 -3.38 3.42 -1.59
C VAL A 88 -3.22 4.94 -1.69
N MET A 89 -2.47 5.56 -0.77
CA MET A 89 -2.22 7.01 -0.82
C MET A 89 -1.45 7.41 -2.08
N ALA A 90 -0.43 6.62 -2.48
CA ALA A 90 0.29 6.84 -3.73
C ALA A 90 -0.64 6.79 -4.96
N ARG A 91 -1.59 5.84 -5.01
CA ARG A 91 -2.59 5.76 -6.10
C ARG A 91 -3.61 6.90 -6.08
N LEU A 92 -3.84 7.52 -4.93
CA LEU A 92 -4.65 8.73 -4.80
C LEU A 92 -3.87 10.01 -5.12
N GLY A 93 -2.56 9.93 -5.38
CA GLY A 93 -1.69 11.08 -5.55
C GLY A 93 -1.48 11.88 -4.26
N LEU A 94 -1.68 11.25 -3.09
CA LEU A 94 -1.52 11.87 -1.79
C LEU A 94 -0.17 11.47 -1.18
N SER A 95 0.64 12.46 -0.82
CA SER A 95 1.89 12.24 -0.11
C SER A 95 1.62 11.95 1.37
N ARG A 96 2.20 10.87 1.89
CA ARG A 96 2.12 10.54 3.32
C ARG A 96 2.97 11.53 4.14
N PRO A 97 2.46 12.10 5.24
CA PRO A 97 3.29 12.83 6.18
C PRO A 97 4.22 11.86 6.94
N GLY A 98 5.54 12.05 6.87
CA GLY A 98 6.47 11.48 7.85
C GLY A 98 7.02 10.06 7.59
N LEU A 99 7.31 9.69 6.34
CA LEU A 99 8.17 8.52 6.05
C LEU A 99 9.47 9.00 5.40
N ASP A 100 10.55 9.06 6.17
CA ASP A 100 11.91 9.22 5.64
C ASP A 100 12.32 7.87 5.02
N PRO A 101 12.71 7.79 3.74
CA PRO A 101 13.10 6.54 3.07
C PRO A 101 14.40 5.91 3.60
N ALA A 102 15.00 6.45 4.66
CA ALA A 102 16.31 6.04 5.17
C ALA A 102 16.31 4.88 6.19
N ASP A 103 15.17 4.34 6.62
CA ASP A 103 15.12 3.38 7.74
C ASP A 103 14.53 1.99 7.41
N VAL A 104 15.14 1.27 6.47
CA VAL A 104 14.87 -0.17 6.29
C VAL A 104 16.18 -0.95 6.31
N GLY A 105 16.58 -1.34 7.52
CA GLY A 105 17.67 -2.27 7.78
C GLY A 105 17.36 -3.71 7.36
N ARG A 106 18.42 -4.44 6.99
CA ARG A 106 18.44 -5.77 6.37
C ARG A 106 18.80 -6.84 7.41
N ASP A 107 18.02 -7.93 7.50
CA ASP A 107 18.47 -9.35 7.48
C ASP A 107 17.36 -10.39 7.83
N SER A 108 17.20 -11.40 6.95
CA SER A 108 16.99 -12.88 7.14
C SER A 108 15.86 -13.47 8.03
N PRO A 109 15.40 -14.74 7.91
CA PRO A 109 15.12 -15.64 6.78
C PRO A 109 13.61 -15.96 6.73
N THR A 110 12.84 -15.27 5.89
CA THR A 110 11.37 -15.29 6.00
C THR A 110 10.67 -15.40 4.66
N ASP A 111 11.19 -16.16 3.70
CA ASP A 111 10.63 -16.23 2.36
C ASP A 111 9.14 -16.67 2.34
N GLY A 112 8.71 -17.49 3.31
CA GLY A 112 7.29 -17.82 3.49
C GLY A 112 6.45 -16.71 4.17
N LEU A 113 7.01 -16.00 5.14
CA LEU A 113 6.32 -14.93 5.89
C LEU A 113 6.28 -13.62 5.07
N LEU A 114 7.32 -13.31 4.30
CA LEU A 114 7.39 -12.17 3.39
C LEU A 114 6.44 -12.37 2.21
N LEU A 115 6.40 -13.56 1.60
CA LEU A 115 5.46 -13.84 0.52
C LEU A 115 4.00 -13.74 1.02
N ALA A 116 3.70 -14.31 2.19
CA ALA A 116 2.36 -14.20 2.78
C ALA A 116 2.00 -12.75 3.14
N SER A 117 2.96 -11.99 3.64
CA SER A 117 2.84 -10.55 3.94
C SER A 117 2.55 -9.74 2.68
N VAL A 118 3.37 -9.90 1.63
CA VAL A 118 3.17 -9.25 0.33
C VAL A 118 1.82 -9.63 -0.27
N ALA A 119 1.42 -10.90 -0.20
CA ALA A 119 0.12 -11.34 -0.70
C ALA A 119 -1.05 -10.65 0.02
N ARG A 120 -0.98 -10.50 1.35
CA ARG A 120 -1.99 -9.76 2.14
C ARG A 120 -2.02 -8.28 1.79
N VAL A 121 -0.86 -7.64 1.69
CA VAL A 121 -0.74 -6.22 1.31
C VAL A 121 -1.32 -5.97 -0.09
N VAL A 122 -0.93 -6.79 -1.08
CA VAL A 122 -1.45 -6.67 -2.45
C VAL A 122 -2.97 -6.90 -2.48
N TRP A 123 -3.45 -7.94 -1.81
CA TRP A 123 -4.88 -8.24 -1.79
C TRP A 123 -5.70 -7.14 -1.11
N ALA A 124 -5.27 -6.66 0.06
CA ALA A 124 -5.96 -5.60 0.79
C ALA A 124 -5.95 -4.28 0.00
N SER A 125 -4.78 -3.86 -0.50
CA SER A 125 -4.66 -2.63 -1.30
C SER A 125 -5.51 -2.67 -2.56
N SER A 126 -5.57 -3.80 -3.29
CA SER A 126 -6.45 -3.96 -4.44
C SER A 126 -7.93 -3.84 -4.09
N ARG A 127 -8.37 -4.38 -2.95
CA ARG A 127 -9.77 -4.25 -2.49
C ARG A 127 -10.12 -2.81 -2.15
N ILE A 128 -9.23 -2.10 -1.46
CA ILE A 128 -9.41 -0.70 -1.09
C ILE A 128 -9.41 0.17 -2.36
N CYS A 129 -8.47 -0.04 -3.29
CA CYS A 129 -8.42 0.67 -4.56
C CYS A 129 -9.65 0.42 -5.43
N GLY A 130 -10.15 -0.82 -5.47
CA GLY A 130 -11.39 -1.17 -6.14
C GLY A 130 -12.60 -0.45 -5.54
N ALA A 131 -12.69 -0.36 -4.21
CA ALA A 131 -13.74 0.40 -3.52
C ALA A 131 -13.68 1.90 -3.83
N LEU A 132 -12.48 2.43 -4.05
CA LEU A 132 -12.25 3.82 -4.45
C LEU A 132 -12.43 4.06 -5.96
N GLY A 133 -12.67 3.02 -6.76
CA GLY A 133 -12.81 3.13 -8.21
C GLY A 133 -11.50 3.37 -8.97
N LEU A 134 -10.35 3.11 -8.36
CA LEU A 134 -9.03 3.39 -8.92
C LEU A 134 -8.56 2.33 -9.94
N GLU A 135 -9.23 1.18 -10.01
CA GLU A 135 -8.89 0.09 -10.93
C GLU A 135 -9.12 0.46 -12.42
N ALA A 136 -9.97 1.46 -12.70
CA ALA A 136 -10.23 1.93 -14.06
C ALA A 136 -9.04 2.66 -14.71
N GLN A 137 -8.04 3.12 -13.93
CA GLN A 137 -6.87 3.82 -14.48
C GLN A 137 -5.80 2.86 -15.03
N ARG A 138 -5.95 1.53 -14.86
CA ARG A 138 -4.98 0.53 -15.34
C ARG A 138 -5.21 0.02 -16.77
N LEU A 139 -6.25 0.47 -17.47
CA LEU A 139 -6.60 0.00 -18.83
C LEU A 139 -6.36 1.00 -19.95
N ALA A 140 -5.70 2.13 -19.68
CA ALA A 140 -5.24 3.07 -20.71
C ALA A 140 -3.71 2.98 -20.96
N SER A 141 -3.08 1.86 -20.60
CA SER A 141 -1.77 1.51 -21.12
C SER A 141 -1.97 0.51 -22.26
N GLU A 142 -1.55 0.92 -23.46
CA GLU A 142 -1.62 0.17 -24.72
C GLU A 142 -1.24 -1.31 -24.56
N PRO A 143 -1.81 -2.22 -25.38
CA PRO A 143 -1.46 -3.62 -25.31
C PRO A 143 0.04 -3.78 -25.56
N GLN A 144 0.77 -4.26 -24.55
CA GLN A 144 2.16 -4.64 -24.71
C GLN A 144 2.23 -5.61 -25.89
N ALA A 145 2.97 -5.20 -26.93
CA ALA A 145 3.21 -6.00 -28.12
C ALA A 145 3.65 -7.40 -27.67
N SER A 146 2.92 -8.42 -28.12
CA SER A 146 3.27 -9.82 -27.91
C SER A 146 4.69 -10.04 -28.45
N VAL A 147 5.66 -10.20 -27.55
CA VAL A 147 7.02 -10.60 -27.93
C VAL A 147 6.95 -12.09 -28.26
N HIS A 148 6.94 -12.41 -29.55
CA HIS A 148 7.09 -13.78 -30.03
C HIS A 148 8.54 -14.21 -29.78
N ILE A 149 8.75 -15.14 -28.86
CA ILE A 149 10.06 -15.80 -28.66
C ILE A 149 9.98 -17.19 -29.27
N GLU A 150 10.61 -17.38 -30.42
CA GLU A 150 10.91 -18.71 -30.94
C GLU A 150 12.28 -19.17 -30.42
N ALA A 151 12.29 -20.23 -29.62
CA ALA A 151 13.51 -20.90 -29.22
C ALA A 151 13.81 -22.06 -30.18
N ALA A 152 14.86 -21.92 -30.99
CA ALA A 152 15.44 -23.06 -31.71
C ALA A 152 16.36 -23.85 -30.75
N ALA A 153 16.22 -25.17 -30.73
CA ALA A 153 16.96 -26.05 -29.82
C ALA A 153 18.48 -25.90 -30.00
N GLY A 154 19.18 -25.57 -28.90
CA GLY A 154 20.65 -25.61 -28.82
C GLY A 154 21.38 -24.27 -28.88
N LYS A 155 20.71 -23.11 -28.78
CA LYS A 155 21.38 -21.81 -28.60
C LYS A 155 20.94 -21.11 -27.31
N GLU A 156 21.93 -20.71 -26.52
CA GLU A 156 21.78 -19.93 -25.29
C GLU A 156 21.19 -18.55 -25.62
N ILE A 157 20.17 -18.14 -24.86
CA ILE A 157 19.54 -16.84 -25.01
C ILE A 157 20.37 -15.84 -24.20
N VAL A 158 21.24 -15.09 -24.89
CA VAL A 158 21.97 -13.96 -24.30
C VAL A 158 21.05 -12.73 -24.34
N LEU A 159 20.60 -12.30 -23.16
CA LEU A 159 19.90 -11.03 -23.01
C LEU A 159 20.94 -9.92 -22.85
N GLU A 160 21.27 -9.23 -23.94
CA GLU A 160 22.09 -8.03 -23.89
C GLU A 160 21.29 -6.88 -23.26
N TYR A 161 21.69 -6.47 -22.06
CA TYR A 161 21.15 -5.30 -21.39
C TYR A 161 21.87 -4.06 -21.93
N LYS A 162 21.17 -3.20 -22.68
CA LYS A 162 21.69 -1.88 -23.07
C LYS A 162 21.84 -1.01 -21.82
N GLN A 163 23.08 -0.83 -21.35
CA GLN A 163 23.41 0.24 -20.41
C GLN A 163 22.99 1.59 -21.03
N HIS A 164 22.00 2.24 -20.42
CA HIS A 164 21.72 3.64 -20.70
C HIS A 164 22.79 4.47 -19.98
N GLY A 165 23.55 5.24 -20.76
CA GLY A 165 24.67 6.03 -20.28
C GLY A 165 24.26 7.12 -19.29
N MET A 166 24.96 7.16 -18.17
CA MET A 166 25.08 8.37 -17.35
C MET A 166 26.26 9.17 -17.90
N SER A 167 25.97 10.12 -18.80
CA SER A 167 26.94 11.13 -19.20
C SER A 167 26.83 12.36 -18.28
N ASP A 168 28.00 12.79 -17.82
CA ASP A 168 28.37 14.14 -17.41
C ASP A 168 28.13 14.58 -15.95
N PHE A 169 29.05 14.15 -15.06
CA PHE A 169 29.62 15.05 -14.04
C PHE A 169 31.12 14.76 -13.86
N LEU A 170 31.94 15.27 -14.77
CA LEU A 170 33.35 15.60 -14.51
C LEU A 170 33.51 17.11 -14.64
N GLY A 171 33.46 17.80 -13.50
CA GLY A 171 34.16 19.07 -13.29
C GLY A 171 35.39 18.77 -12.45
N SER A 172 36.56 18.74 -13.09
CA SER A 172 37.89 18.41 -12.56
C SER A 172 38.48 19.56 -11.69
N PRO A 173 39.77 19.55 -11.28
CA PRO A 173 40.25 19.24 -9.93
C PRO A 173 41.00 20.41 -9.22
N GLN A 174 41.37 20.20 -7.94
CA GLN A 174 42.39 20.91 -7.13
C GLN A 174 42.18 22.40 -6.76
N ALA A 175 42.08 22.68 -5.45
CA ALA A 175 43.00 23.57 -4.72
C ALA A 175 42.71 23.60 -3.20
N LEU A 176 43.80 23.45 -2.42
CA LEU A 176 44.00 23.61 -0.96
C LEU A 176 43.58 22.45 -0.04
#